data_AF-A0A2U1M129-F1
#
_entry.id   AF-A0A2U1M129-F1
#
_cell.length_a   1.000
_cell.length_b   1.000
_cell.length_c   1.000
_cell.angle_alpha   90.00
_cell.angle_beta   90.00
_cell.angle_gamma   90.00
#
_symmetry.space_group_name_H-M   'P 1'
#
loop_
_entity.id
_entity.type
_entity.pdbx_description
1 polymer ?
#
loop_
_entity_poly.entity_id
_entity_poly.type
_entity_poly.pdbx_seq_one_letter_code
_entity_poly.pdbx_strand_id
1 'polypeptide(L)'
;MCTEEELPEHHRGDAVSSMVYEANARIRDPVYGCVGAISSLQQQIDVLQAQLALSQAEVVHMRMRQYSTSPVNHSPENHSPPSPPDSNHFWLHLAEVDEATLSRSAAL
;
A
#
# COMPACT_ATOMS: atom_id res chain seq x y z
N MET A 1 1.16 -29.83 -26.70
CA MET A 1 2.45 -29.40 -27.29
C MET A 1 2.62 -27.94 -26.93
N CYS A 2 3.66 -27.58 -26.20
CA CYS A 2 3.99 -26.17 -25.98
C CYS A 2 4.35 -25.56 -27.33
N THR A 3 3.68 -24.49 -27.72
CA THR A 3 3.99 -23.75 -28.93
C THR A 3 5.25 -22.93 -28.66
N GLU A 4 6.39 -23.30 -29.26
CA GLU A 4 7.51 -22.38 -29.39
C GLU A 4 7.05 -21.27 -30.36
N GLU A 5 6.50 -20.19 -29.81
CA GLU A 5 6.32 -18.96 -30.58
C GLU A 5 7.72 -18.41 -30.88
N GLU A 6 8.04 -18.35 -32.17
CA GLU A 6 9.28 -17.74 -32.62
C GLU A 6 9.20 -16.23 -32.36
N LEU A 7 10.01 -15.77 -31.40
CA LEU A 7 10.07 -14.36 -31.03
C LEU A 7 10.68 -13.54 -32.17
N PRO A 8 10.13 -12.36 -32.48
CA PRO A 8 10.77 -11.41 -33.38
C PRO A 8 12.23 -11.16 -32.99
N GLU A 9 13.13 -10.97 -33.97
CA GLU A 9 14.59 -10.93 -33.72
C GLU A 9 15.01 -9.94 -32.63
N HIS A 10 14.33 -8.81 -32.53
CA HIS A 10 14.60 -7.78 -31.52
C HIS A 10 14.31 -8.22 -30.08
N HIS A 11 13.40 -9.18 -29.85
CA HIS A 11 13.08 -9.72 -28.53
C HIS A 11 13.91 -10.95 -28.16
N ARG A 12 14.63 -11.55 -29.12
CA ARG A 12 15.39 -12.78 -28.87
C ARG A 12 16.53 -12.56 -27.87
N GLY A 13 17.17 -11.39 -27.88
CA GLY A 13 18.23 -11.07 -26.92
C GLY A 13 17.74 -11.03 -25.47
N ASP A 14 16.57 -10.44 -25.24
CA ASP A 14 15.95 -10.36 -23.92
C ASP A 14 15.44 -11.72 -23.45
N ALA A 15 14.92 -12.54 -24.37
CA ALA A 15 14.51 -13.91 -24.08
C ALA A 15 15.70 -14.78 -23.67
N VAL A 16 16.83 -14.69 -24.39
CA VAL A 16 18.07 -15.40 -24.01
C VAL A 16 18.55 -14.94 -22.64
N SER A 17 18.55 -13.63 -22.38
CA SER A 17 18.94 -13.08 -21.09
C SER A 17 18.05 -13.61 -19.95
N SER A 18 16.74 -13.72 -20.21
CA SER A 18 15.76 -14.27 -19.25
C SER A 18 15.99 -15.76 -19.00
N MET A 19 16.21 -16.56 -20.04
CA MET A 19 16.52 -17.99 -19.90
C MET A 19 17.81 -18.23 -19.10
N VAL A 20 18.86 -17.43 -19.36
CA VAL A 20 20.12 -17.50 -18.60
C VAL A 20 19.89 -17.12 -17.14
N TYR A 21 19.10 -16.08 -16.87
CA TYR A 21 18.74 -15.69 -15.50
C TYR A 21 18.01 -16.82 -14.76
N GLU A 22 17.00 -17.42 -15.39
CA GLU A 22 16.23 -18.52 -14.80
C GLU A 22 17.09 -19.76 -14.53
N ALA A 23 17.94 -20.14 -15.48
CA ALA A 23 18.87 -21.26 -15.33
C ALA A 23 19.84 -21.02 -14.15
N ASN A 24 20.43 -19.82 -14.08
CA ASN A 24 21.31 -19.45 -12.99
C ASN A 24 20.59 -19.40 -11.63
N ALA A 25 19.33 -18.97 -11.61
CA ALA A 25 18.53 -19.00 -10.39
C ALA A 25 18.30 -20.44 -9.92
N ARG A 26 17.99 -21.38 -10.82
CA ARG A 26 17.84 -22.81 -10.51
C ARG A 26 19.14 -23.48 -10.06
N ILE A 27 20.30 -23.01 -10.53
CA ILE A 27 21.60 -23.50 -10.05
C ILE A 27 21.82 -23.10 -8.58
N ARG A 28 21.45 -21.87 -8.21
CA ARG A 28 21.61 -21.34 -6.84
C ARG A 28 20.55 -21.89 -5.88
N ASP A 29 19.32 -22.02 -6.35
CA ASP A 29 18.19 -22.58 -5.62
C ASP A 29 17.50 -23.64 -6.49
N PRO A 30 17.86 -24.93 -6.32
CA PRO A 30 17.31 -26.02 -7.13
C PRO A 30 15.81 -26.26 -6.94
N VAL A 31 15.22 -25.78 -5.84
CA VAL A 31 13.81 -26.03 -5.51
C VAL A 31 12.95 -24.90 -6.03
N TYR A 32 13.29 -23.65 -5.69
CA TYR A 32 12.44 -22.50 -6.00
C TYR A 32 12.99 -21.62 -7.13
N GLY A 33 14.30 -21.66 -7.42
CA GLY A 33 14.91 -20.90 -8.51
C GLY A 33 14.50 -19.41 -8.52
N CYS A 34 14.00 -18.93 -9.67
CA CYS A 34 13.49 -17.56 -9.79
C CYS A 34 12.16 -17.32 -9.05
N VAL A 35 11.37 -18.37 -8.79
CA VAL A 35 10.12 -18.26 -8.01
C VAL A 35 10.43 -17.82 -6.58
N GLY A 36 11.54 -18.28 -6.00
CA GLY A 36 11.99 -17.83 -4.67
C GLY A 36 12.22 -16.32 -4.62
N ALA A 37 12.81 -15.73 -5.67
CA ALA A 37 12.99 -14.29 -5.77
C ALA A 37 11.64 -13.54 -5.88
N ILE A 38 10.72 -14.05 -6.70
CA ILE A 38 9.37 -13.49 -6.84
C ILE A 38 8.65 -13.51 -5.49
N SER A 39 8.65 -14.64 -4.78
CA SER A 39 8.00 -14.78 -3.47
C SER A 39 8.61 -13.83 -2.43
N SER A 40 9.93 -13.68 -2.41
CA SER A 40 10.59 -12.75 -1.49
C SER A 40 10.21 -11.29 -1.78
N LEU A 41 10.11 -10.91 -3.06
CA LEU A 41 9.66 -9.57 -3.44
C LEU A 41 8.20 -9.34 -3.05
N GLN A 42 7.33 -10.33 -3.26
CA GLN A 42 5.93 -10.25 -2.84
C GLN A 42 5.81 -10.04 -1.33
N GLN A 43 6.57 -10.80 -0.53
CA GLN A 43 6.58 -10.63 0.92
C GLN A 43 7.08 -9.23 1.33
N GLN A 44 8.08 -8.69 0.64
CA GLN A 44 8.57 -7.32 0.90
C GLN A 44 7.50 -6.27 0.58
N ILE A 45 6.76 -6.45 -0.51
CA ILE A 45 5.62 -5.59 -0.86
C ILE A 45 4.57 -5.62 0.26
N ASP A 46 4.21 -6.80 0.75
CA ASP A 46 3.20 -6.96 1.79
C ASP A 46 3.64 -6.27 3.10
N VAL A 47 4.90 -6.46 3.49
CA VAL A 47 5.48 -5.81 4.67
C VAL A 47 5.47 -4.28 4.53
N LEU A 48 5.84 -3.75 3.37
CA LEU A 48 5.84 -2.31 3.14
C LEU A 48 4.43 -1.73 3.14
N GLN A 49 3.45 -2.46 2.59
CA GLN A 49 2.05 -2.05 2.62
C GLN A 49 1.51 -2.03 4.06
N ALA A 50 1.86 -3.02 4.89
CA ALA A 50 1.51 -3.04 6.30
C ALA A 50 2.12 -1.85 7.07
N GLN A 51 3.41 -1.54 6.81
CA GLN A 51 4.05 -0.37 7.42
C GLN A 51 3.37 0.94 7.02
N LEU A 52 3.00 1.08 5.74
CA LEU A 52 2.28 2.25 5.27
C LEU A 52 0.93 2.41 5.99
N ALA A 53 0.16 1.32 6.11
CA ALA A 53 -1.13 1.33 6.81
C ALA A 53 -0.97 1.72 8.28
N LEU A 54 0.05 1.20 8.97
CA LEU A 54 0.36 1.56 10.35
C LEU A 54 0.71 3.05 10.49
N SER A 55 1.61 3.56 9.65
CA SER A 55 1.98 4.98 9.68
C SER A 55 0.79 5.89 9.38
N GLN A 56 -0.10 5.51 8.45
CA GLN A 56 -1.32 6.26 8.16
C GLN A 56 -2.27 6.28 9.36
N ALA A 57 -2.47 5.13 10.02
CA ALA A 57 -3.28 5.04 11.24
C ALA A 57 -2.72 5.90 12.38
N GLU A 58 -1.40 5.93 12.57
CA GLU A 58 -0.74 6.78 13.55
C GLU A 58 -0.99 8.28 13.28
N VAL A 59 -0.89 8.72 12.02
CA VAL A 59 -1.17 10.11 11.64
C VAL A 59 -2.61 10.48 11.96
N VAL A 60 -3.58 9.61 11.63
CA VAL A 60 -5.00 9.83 11.95
C VAL A 60 -5.21 9.90 13.46
N HIS A 61 -4.61 8.99 14.21
CA HIS A 61 -4.71 8.96 15.67
C HIS A 61 -4.15 10.25 16.31
N MET A 62 -3.00 10.73 15.84
CA MET A 62 -2.42 12.00 16.31
C MET A 62 -3.33 13.20 16.00
N ARG A 63 -3.89 13.27 14.79
CA ARG A 63 -4.83 14.33 14.41
C ARG A 63 -6.09 14.29 15.28
N MET A 64 -6.69 13.12 15.50
CA MET A 64 -7.88 12.97 16.36
C MET A 64 -7.62 13.43 17.81
N ARG A 65 -6.43 13.12 18.33
CA ARG A 65 -6.02 13.56 19.67
C ARG A 65 -5.86 15.07 19.76
N GLN A 66 -5.35 15.72 18.72
CA GLN A 66 -5.25 17.20 18.65
C GLN A 66 -6.62 17.87 18.70
N TYR A 67 -7.65 17.32 18.04
CA TYR A 67 -9.01 17.84 18.12
C TYR A 67 -9.65 17.66 19.51
N SER A 68 -9.26 16.60 20.24
CA SER A 68 -9.80 16.29 21.57
C SER A 68 -9.20 17.15 22.69
N THR A 69 -8.05 17.81 22.45
CA THR A 69 -7.33 18.62 23.46
C THR A 69 -7.51 20.13 23.29
N SER A 70 -8.53 20.60 22.58
CA SER A 70 -8.89 22.03 22.66
C SER A 70 -9.28 22.35 24.11
N PRO A 71 -8.54 23.21 24.84
CA PRO A 71 -8.98 23.64 26.15
C PRO A 71 -10.24 24.47 25.94
N VAL A 72 -11.39 23.93 26.35
CA VAL A 72 -12.59 24.75 26.53
C VAL A 72 -12.25 25.73 27.65
N ASN A 73 -11.77 26.91 27.27
CA ASN A 73 -11.52 28.00 28.19
C ASN A 73 -12.88 28.56 28.57
N HIS A 74 -13.43 28.04 29.67
CA HIS A 74 -14.67 28.53 30.26
C HIS A 74 -14.39 29.93 30.84
N SER A 75 -14.74 30.98 30.11
CA SER A 75 -14.95 32.32 30.66
C SER A 75 -16.40 32.72 30.40
N PRO A 76 -17.16 33.20 31.39
CA PRO A 76 -18.58 33.43 31.25
C PRO A 76 -18.82 34.88 30.79
N GLU A 77 -18.79 35.17 29.50
CA GLU A 77 -19.28 36.48 29.01
C GLU A 77 -19.66 36.46 27.52
N ASN A 78 -20.93 36.13 27.29
CA ASN A 78 -21.86 36.91 26.47
C ASN A 78 -21.46 37.31 25.04
N HIS A 79 -21.21 36.38 24.09
CA HIS A 79 -21.38 36.61 22.65
C HIS A 79 -21.70 35.28 21.91
N SER A 80 -22.43 35.38 20.80
CA SER A 80 -23.08 34.36 19.95
C SER A 80 -22.44 32.95 19.87
N PRO A 81 -23.23 31.88 19.67
CA PRO A 81 -22.73 30.52 19.67
C PRO A 81 -21.69 30.30 18.55
N PRO A 82 -20.54 29.66 18.83
CA PRO A 82 -19.60 29.27 17.79
C PRO A 82 -20.27 28.23 16.89
N SER A 83 -20.24 28.47 15.58
CA SER A 83 -20.68 27.48 14.60
C SER A 83 -19.90 26.17 14.77
N PRO A 84 -20.54 25.00 14.72
CA PRO A 84 -19.86 23.73 14.84
C PRO A 84 -18.84 23.57 13.70
N PRO A 85 -17.71 22.86 13.92
CA PRO A 85 -16.77 22.56 12.85
C PRO A 85 -17.49 21.77 11.75
N ASP A 86 -17.23 22.15 10.50
CA ASP A 86 -17.78 21.52 9.30
C ASP A 86 -17.52 20.02 9.32
N SER A 87 -18.53 19.25 9.72
CA SER A 87 -18.49 17.78 9.77
C SER A 87 -18.22 17.18 8.38
N ASN A 88 -18.47 17.95 7.32
CA ASN A 88 -18.30 17.53 5.94
C ASN A 88 -16.83 17.29 5.54
N HIS A 89 -15.86 18.03 6.12
CA HIS A 89 -14.44 17.79 5.81
C HIS A 89 -13.85 16.60 6.58
N PHE A 90 -14.45 16.28 7.73
CA PHE A 90 -14.07 15.15 8.57
C PHE A 90 -14.45 13.81 7.91
N TRP A 91 -15.67 13.71 7.37
CA TRP A 91 -16.15 12.48 6.72
C TRP A 91 -15.49 12.20 5.36
N LEU A 92 -15.12 13.24 4.59
CA LEU A 92 -14.38 13.04 3.33
C LEU A 92 -13.00 12.39 3.55
N HIS A 93 -12.29 12.76 4.62
CA HIS A 93 -10.96 12.19 4.91
C HIS A 93 -11.02 10.79 5.52
N LEU A 94 -12.14 10.43 6.17
CA LEU A 94 -12.40 9.07 6.67
C LEU A 94 -12.85 8.12 5.54
N ALA A 95 -13.66 8.60 4.59
CA ALA A 95 -14.11 7.81 3.45
C ALA A 95 -12.96 7.48 2.46
N GLU A 96 -11.96 8.36 2.33
CA GLU A 96 -10.78 8.12 1.50
C GLU A 96 -9.96 6.90 1.97
N VAL A 97 -9.98 6.62 3.28
CA VAL A 97 -9.24 5.49 3.86
C VAL A 97 -10.00 4.17 3.66
N ASP A 98 -11.35 4.19 3.66
CA ASP A 98 -12.18 2.99 3.47
C ASP A 98 -12.12 2.48 2.02
N GLU A 99 -12.13 3.39 1.02
CA GLU A 99 -12.12 3.00 -0.39
C GLU A 99 -10.74 2.48 -0.85
N ALA A 100 -9.64 3.04 -0.33
CA ALA A 100 -8.29 2.61 -0.64
C ALA A 100 -7.86 1.30 0.06
N THR A 101 -8.45 0.97 1.22
CA THR A 101 -8.12 -0.24 2.00
C THR A 101 -9.05 -1.41 1.73
N LEU A 102 -10.34 -1.18 1.44
CA LEU A 102 -11.30 -2.24 1.15
C LEU A 102 -11.10 -2.83 -0.26
N SER A 103 -10.75 -2.00 -1.25
CA SER A 103 -10.55 -2.44 -2.63
C SER A 103 -9.34 -3.38 -2.82
N ARG A 104 -8.32 -3.29 -1.95
CA ARG A 104 -7.12 -4.15 -2.00
C ARG A 104 -7.26 -5.47 -1.24
N SER A 105 -8.19 -5.55 -0.28
CA SER A 105 -8.42 -6.77 0.51
C SER A 105 -9.33 -7.79 -0.18
N ALA A 106 -10.11 -7.37 -1.18
CA ALA A 106 -11.04 -8.23 -1.93
C ALA A 106 -10.43 -8.85 -3.20
N ALA A 107 -9.13 -8.68 -3.45
CA ALA A 107 -8.41 -9.20 -4.62
C ALA A 107 -7.53 -10.44 -4.32
N LEU A 108 -7.80 -11.16 -3.23
CA LEU A 108 -7.24 -12.47 -2.90
C LEU A 108 -8.35 -13.51 -2.74
#